data_AF-A0AAV4SDE4-F1
#
_entry.id   AF-A0AAV4SDE4-F1
#
_cell.length_a   1.000
_cell.length_b   1.000
_cell.length_c   1.000
_cell.angle_alpha   90.00
_cell.angle_beta   90.00
_cell.angle_gamma   90.00
#
_symmetry.space_group_name_H-M   'P 1'
#
loop_
_entity.id
_entity.type
_entity.pdbx_description
1 polymer ?
#
loop_
_entity_poly.entity_id
_entity_poly.type
_entity_poly.pdbx_seq_one_letter_code
_entity_poly.pdbx_strand_id
1 'polypeptide(L)'
;MKKKIIVDLSVKIEKPEWFERLSSFSKIVRVFCWMMRFVNKLRKKPSYGTKTLTVEEKAKAEIILWSIEQKKHFREKENSVHGLQVVRGDDEVLRVKTRIIEREDDLSFLYPILLPSKHYLTECLIREYHLKYCHAGVQILAAKLRLQYWIFSSKRNIRSCVSRCVVCKRFTAKSVDYSTYTVAS
;
A
#
# COMPACT_ATOMS: atom_id res chain seq x y z
N MET A 1 50.50 5.75 -13.15
CA MET A 1 49.37 6.66 -13.40
C MET A 1 48.20 6.25 -12.50
N LYS A 2 47.79 7.07 -11.53
CA LYS A 2 46.68 6.75 -10.61
C LYS A 2 45.34 7.03 -11.30
N LYS A 3 44.45 6.04 -11.37
CA LYS A 3 43.08 6.20 -11.90
C LYS A 3 42.31 7.15 -10.97
N LYS A 4 41.84 8.26 -11.52
CA LYS A 4 40.99 9.24 -10.83
C LYS A 4 39.56 8.69 -10.83
N ILE A 5 39.08 8.24 -9.67
CA ILE A 5 37.68 7.83 -9.51
C ILE A 5 36.88 9.12 -9.35
N ILE A 6 36.09 9.46 -10.37
CA ILE A 6 35.14 10.56 -10.31
C ILE A 6 33.87 10.00 -9.68
N VAL A 7 33.62 10.34 -8.43
CA VAL A 7 32.35 10.04 -7.75
C VAL A 7 31.39 11.17 -8.11
N ASP A 8 30.44 10.88 -9.01
CA ASP A 8 29.33 11.78 -9.28
C ASP A 8 28.42 11.82 -8.04
N LEU A 9 28.50 12.94 -7.30
CA LEU A 9 27.73 13.23 -6.08
C LEU A 9 26.36 13.86 -6.41
N SER A 10 25.83 13.62 -7.62
CA SER A 10 24.49 14.02 -8.01
C SER A 10 23.45 13.31 -7.14
N VAL A 11 23.17 13.87 -5.96
CA VAL A 11 22.00 13.53 -5.15
C VAL A 11 20.79 13.88 -6.01
N LYS A 12 20.17 12.87 -6.63
CA LYS A 12 18.85 13.02 -7.24
C LYS A 12 17.91 13.39 -6.10
N ILE A 13 17.63 14.68 -5.94
CA ILE A 13 16.59 15.15 -5.04
C ILE A 13 15.28 14.80 -5.75
N GLU A 14 14.84 13.55 -5.59
CA GLU A 14 13.52 13.14 -6.03
C GLU A 14 12.50 13.97 -5.24
N LYS A 15 11.70 14.75 -5.98
CA LYS A 15 10.64 15.55 -5.37
C LYS A 15 9.66 14.58 -4.71
N PRO A 16 9.39 14.70 -3.40
CA PRO A 16 8.48 13.78 -2.72
C PRO A 16 7.10 13.85 -3.37
N GLU A 17 6.47 12.70 -3.52
CA GLU A 17 5.11 12.62 -4.04
C GLU A 17 4.15 13.40 -3.14
N TRP A 18 3.09 13.97 -3.72
CA TRP A 18 2.16 14.84 -3.01
C TRP A 18 1.48 14.14 -1.81
N PHE A 19 1.37 12.80 -1.86
CA PHE A 19 0.75 11.99 -0.82
C PHE A 19 1.70 11.61 0.32
N GLU A 20 3.02 11.80 0.21
CA GLU A 20 3.99 11.41 1.25
C GLU A 20 3.86 12.21 2.56
N ARG A 21 3.15 13.34 2.50
CA ARG A 21 2.82 14.17 3.67
C ARG A 21 1.61 13.64 4.45
N LEU A 22 0.91 12.63 3.93
CA LEU A 22 -0.35 12.13 4.46
C LEU A 22 -0.18 10.73 5.07
N SER A 23 -0.30 10.62 6.39
CA SER A 23 -0.05 9.37 7.12
C SER A 23 -1.19 8.32 7.08
N SER A 24 -2.28 8.58 6.36
CA SER A 24 -3.44 7.68 6.25
C SER A 24 -3.86 7.48 4.81
N PHE A 25 -4.06 6.22 4.43
CA PHE A 25 -4.47 5.83 3.10
C PHE A 25 -5.86 6.41 2.74
N SER A 26 -6.83 6.30 3.64
CA SER A 26 -8.16 6.92 3.50
C SER A 26 -8.09 8.45 3.29
N LYS A 27 -7.15 9.15 3.93
CA LYS A 27 -6.94 10.59 3.71
C LYS A 27 -6.38 10.86 2.31
N ILE A 28 -5.43 10.04 1.86
CA ILE A 28 -4.85 10.14 0.52
C ILE A 28 -5.95 9.94 -0.54
N VAL A 29 -6.74 8.87 -0.43
CA VAL A 29 -7.86 8.59 -1.34
C VAL A 29 -8.86 9.73 -1.32
N ARG A 30 -9.18 10.30 -0.15
CA ARG A 30 -10.08 11.45 -0.03
C ARG A 30 -9.55 12.68 -0.77
N VAL A 31 -8.29 13.03 -0.58
CA VAL A 31 -7.66 14.17 -1.27
C VAL A 31 -7.62 13.92 -2.77
N PHE A 32 -7.22 12.73 -3.19
CA PHE A 32 -7.19 12.34 -4.60
C PHE A 32 -8.58 12.42 -5.25
N CYS A 33 -9.62 11.99 -4.53
CA CYS A 33 -11.01 12.10 -4.98
C CYS A 33 -11.44 13.56 -5.21
N TRP A 34 -11.04 14.49 -4.34
CA TRP A 34 -11.28 15.92 -4.55
C TRP A 34 -10.51 16.48 -5.74
N MET A 35 -9.26 16.05 -5.94
CA MET A 35 -8.47 16.41 -7.12
C MET A 35 -9.17 15.95 -8.40
N MET A 36 -9.70 14.72 -8.42
CA MET A 36 -10.47 14.18 -9.55
C MET A 36 -11.75 14.97 -9.84
N ARG A 37 -12.51 15.36 -8.80
CA ARG A 37 -13.68 16.23 -8.96
C ARG A 37 -13.30 17.57 -9.57
N PHE A 38 -12.21 18.18 -9.10
CA PHE A 38 -11.72 19.44 -9.64
C PHE A 38 -11.35 19.33 -11.12
N VAL A 39 -10.60 18.29 -11.50
CA VAL A 39 -10.24 18.02 -12.90
C VAL A 39 -11.49 17.77 -13.76
N ASN A 40 -12.47 17.02 -13.27
CA ASN A 40 -13.72 16.78 -14.00
C ASN A 40 -14.54 18.06 -14.21
N LYS A 41 -14.54 18.97 -13.23
CA LYS A 41 -15.16 20.30 -13.35
C LYS A 41 -14.48 21.12 -14.44
N LEU A 42 -13.14 21.14 -14.49
CA LEU A 42 -12.38 21.82 -15.54
C LEU A 42 -12.64 21.22 -16.94
N ARG A 43 -12.85 19.90 -17.02
CA ARG A 43 -13.16 19.17 -18.26
C ARG A 43 -14.61 19.27 -18.71
N LYS A 44 -15.44 20.09 -18.04
CA LYS A 44 -16.89 20.27 -18.33
C LYS A 44 -17.68 18.95 -18.40
N LYS A 45 -17.24 17.91 -17.67
CA LYS A 45 -18.01 16.67 -17.58
C LYS A 45 -19.26 16.91 -16.73
N PRO A 46 -20.43 16.31 -17.07
CA PRO A 46 -21.60 16.39 -16.22
C PRO A 46 -21.24 15.81 -14.85
N SER A 47 -21.25 16.66 -13.84
CA SER A 47 -20.94 16.29 -12.46
C SER A 47 -22.14 16.64 -11.61
N TYR A 48 -22.84 15.63 -11.11
CA TYR A 48 -23.81 15.80 -10.05
C TYR A 48 -23.03 16.09 -8.76
N GLY A 49 -22.75 17.37 -8.54
CA GLY A 49 -21.93 17.85 -7.43
C GLY A 49 -22.65 17.63 -6.10
N THR A 50 -22.57 16.43 -5.55
CA THR A 50 -22.99 16.18 -4.17
C THR A 50 -22.02 16.87 -3.22
N LYS A 51 -22.54 17.45 -2.13
CA LYS A 51 -21.73 18.16 -1.12
C LYS A 51 -20.70 17.24 -0.45
N THR A 52 -20.97 15.93 -0.43
CA THR A 52 -20.14 14.89 0.17
C THR A 52 -19.55 13.97 -0.90
N LEU A 53 -18.41 13.32 -0.59
CA LEU A 53 -17.83 12.29 -1.45
C LEU A 53 -18.59 10.98 -1.27
N THR A 54 -19.02 10.37 -2.37
CA THR A 54 -19.70 9.07 -2.34
C THR A 54 -18.71 7.92 -2.13
N VAL A 55 -19.22 6.74 -1.75
CA VAL A 55 -18.41 5.53 -1.61
C VAL A 55 -17.83 5.11 -2.96
N GLU A 56 -18.64 5.20 -4.02
CA GLU A 56 -18.24 4.86 -5.39
C GLU A 56 -17.12 5.77 -5.91
N GLU A 57 -17.17 7.06 -5.61
CA GLU A 57 -16.09 7.99 -6.01
C GLU A 57 -14.78 7.65 -5.32
N LYS A 58 -14.82 7.28 -4.04
CA LYS A 58 -13.63 6.85 -3.30
C LYS A 58 -13.07 5.53 -3.85
N ALA A 59 -13.94 4.56 -4.16
CA ALA A 59 -13.53 3.29 -4.76
C ALA A 59 -12.87 3.51 -6.14
N LYS A 60 -13.46 4.36 -6.99
CA LYS A 60 -12.87 4.74 -8.29
C LYS A 60 -11.54 5.46 -8.11
N ALA A 61 -11.46 6.39 -7.16
CA ALA A 61 -10.24 7.13 -6.85
C ALA A 61 -9.11 6.20 -6.39
N GLU A 62 -9.42 5.21 -5.55
CA GLU A 62 -8.46 4.20 -5.11
C GLU A 62 -7.91 3.38 -6.27
N ILE A 63 -8.77 2.87 -7.15
CA ILE A 63 -8.39 2.09 -8.33
C ILE A 63 -7.46 2.90 -9.25
N ILE A 64 -7.84 4.15 -9.55
CA ILE A 64 -7.04 5.04 -10.41
C ILE A 64 -5.69 5.35 -9.77
N LEU A 65 -5.65 5.58 -8.45
CA LEU A 65 -4.41 5.83 -7.72
C LEU A 65 -3.45 4.65 -7.85
N TRP A 66 -3.96 3.42 -7.70
CA TRP A 66 -3.15 2.21 -7.91
C TRP A 66 -2.71 2.03 -9.36
N SER A 67 -3.58 2.29 -10.34
CA SER A 67 -3.21 2.22 -11.76
C SER A 67 -2.04 3.15 -12.09
N ILE A 68 -2.06 4.39 -11.58
CA ILE A 68 -0.96 5.35 -11.76
C ILE A 68 0.33 4.81 -11.16
N GLU A 69 0.27 4.27 -9.94
CA GLU A 69 1.46 3.79 -9.25
C GLU A 69 2.05 2.53 -9.89
N GLN A 70 1.18 1.63 -10.36
CA GLN A 70 1.58 0.45 -11.10
C GLN A 70 2.25 0.80 -12.42
N LYS A 71 1.78 1.82 -13.15
CA LYS A 71 2.41 2.27 -14.41
C LYS A 71 3.83 2.83 -14.20
N LYS A 72 4.12 3.38 -13.01
CA LYS A 72 5.46 3.82 -12.63
C LYS A 72 6.38 2.66 -12.26
N HIS A 73 5.84 1.65 -11.57
CA HIS A 73 6.61 0.55 -10.99
C HIS A 73 6.73 -0.70 -11.89
N PHE A 74 5.75 -0.95 -12.77
CA PHE A 74 5.66 -2.13 -13.61
C PHE A 74 5.62 -1.73 -15.09
N ARG A 75 6.28 -2.53 -15.95
CA ARG A 75 6.32 -2.27 -17.39
C ARG A 75 5.02 -2.69 -18.05
N GLU A 76 4.60 -1.97 -19.09
CA GLU A 76 3.28 -2.17 -19.72
C GLU A 76 3.07 -3.54 -20.38
N LYS A 77 4.13 -4.23 -20.82
CA LYS A 77 4.07 -5.52 -21.54
C LYS A 77 4.41 -6.74 -20.68
N GLU A 78 4.52 -6.59 -19.36
CA GLU A 78 4.81 -7.73 -18.49
C GLU A 78 3.55 -8.58 -18.26
N ASN A 79 3.43 -9.69 -18.99
CA ASN A 79 2.45 -10.75 -18.68
C ASN A 79 2.85 -11.54 -17.43
N SER A 80 4.09 -11.38 -16.98
CA SER A 80 4.55 -11.90 -15.72
C SER A 80 5.42 -10.88 -14.99
N VAL A 81 5.12 -10.67 -13.71
CA VAL A 81 5.91 -9.83 -12.81
C VAL A 81 6.49 -10.73 -11.73
N HIS A 82 7.82 -10.84 -11.68
CA HIS A 82 8.53 -11.71 -10.73
C HIS A 82 7.99 -13.16 -10.67
N GLY A 83 7.63 -13.75 -11.82
CA GLY A 83 7.13 -15.13 -11.91
C GLY A 83 5.65 -15.30 -11.55
N LEU A 84 4.94 -14.22 -11.25
CA LEU A 84 3.48 -14.22 -11.11
C LEU A 84 2.85 -13.96 -12.46
N GLN A 85 1.79 -14.70 -12.80
CA GLN A 85 0.96 -14.36 -13.95
C GLN A 85 0.07 -13.17 -13.60
N VAL A 86 0.12 -12.13 -14.42
CA VAL A 86 -0.66 -10.91 -14.21
C VAL A 86 -1.58 -10.66 -15.40
N VAL A 87 -2.74 -10.08 -15.11
CA VAL A 87 -3.74 -9.68 -16.09
C VAL A 87 -4.09 -8.24 -15.80
N ARG A 88 -4.22 -7.42 -16.85
CA ARG A 88 -4.75 -6.06 -16.72
C ARG A 88 -6.26 -6.12 -16.80
N GLY A 89 -6.95 -5.61 -15.78
CA GLY A 89 -8.41 -5.48 -15.79
C GLY A 89 -8.86 -4.31 -16.66
N ASP A 90 -10.16 -4.24 -16.93
CA ASP A 90 -10.80 -3.12 -17.65
C ASP A 90 -10.61 -1.77 -16.95
N ASP A 91 -10.29 -1.82 -15.65
CA ASP A 91 -9.98 -0.69 -14.80
C ASP A 91 -8.53 -0.20 -14.92
N GLU A 92 -7.76 -0.71 -15.90
CA GLU A 92 -6.35 -0.38 -16.14
C GLU A 92 -5.42 -0.71 -14.97
N VAL A 93 -5.85 -1.63 -14.10
CA VAL A 93 -5.08 -2.10 -12.94
C VAL A 93 -4.56 -3.50 -13.21
N LEU A 94 -3.28 -3.72 -12.90
CA LEU A 94 -2.65 -5.03 -12.91
C LEU A 94 -3.13 -5.85 -11.71
N ARG A 95 -3.66 -7.04 -12.00
CA ARG A 95 -4.17 -8.00 -11.04
C ARG A 95 -3.43 -9.32 -11.21
N VAL A 96 -3.21 -10.03 -10.10
CA VAL A 96 -2.54 -11.34 -10.14
C VAL A 96 -3.57 -12.42 -10.44
N LYS A 97 -3.31 -13.26 -11.45
CA LYS A 97 -4.12 -14.46 -11.67
C LYS A 97 -3.76 -15.49 -10.61
N THR A 98 -4.68 -15.74 -9.68
CA THR A 98 -4.47 -16.80 -8.68
C THR A 98 -4.74 -18.18 -9.29
N ARG A 99 -4.25 -19.24 -8.64
CA ARG A 99 -4.51 -20.63 -9.04
C ARG A 99 -5.92 -21.11 -8.66
N ILE A 100 -6.67 -20.27 -7.93
CA ILE A 100 -8.05 -20.50 -7.54
C ILE A 100 -8.89 -19.81 -8.62
N ILE A 101 -9.31 -20.56 -9.64
CA ILE A 101 -10.02 -20.01 -10.80
C ILE A 101 -11.48 -20.52 -10.86
N GLU A 102 -11.76 -21.68 -10.24
CA GLU A 102 -13.04 -22.40 -10.34
C GLU A 102 -13.92 -22.31 -9.09
N ARG A 103 -13.76 -21.26 -8.28
CA ARG A 103 -14.68 -20.98 -7.18
C ARG A 103 -15.50 -19.74 -7.45
N GLU A 104 -16.80 -19.81 -7.13
CA GLU A 104 -17.68 -18.65 -7.00
C GLU A 104 -17.28 -17.86 -5.75
N ASP A 105 -16.14 -17.17 -5.82
CA ASP A 105 -15.64 -16.27 -4.78
C ASP A 105 -15.59 -14.83 -5.33
N ASP A 106 -15.39 -13.86 -4.43
CA ASP A 106 -15.26 -12.44 -4.79
C ASP A 106 -14.16 -12.23 -5.86
N LEU A 107 -14.47 -11.47 -6.92
CA LEU A 107 -13.53 -11.24 -8.03
C LEU A 107 -12.21 -10.66 -7.56
N SER A 108 -12.23 -9.82 -6.53
CA SER A 108 -11.02 -9.23 -5.95
C SER A 108 -10.16 -10.25 -5.20
N PHE A 109 -10.76 -11.34 -4.71
CA PHE A 109 -10.02 -12.45 -4.12
C PHE A 109 -9.37 -13.34 -5.20
N LEU A 110 -10.10 -13.59 -6.29
CA LEU A 110 -9.62 -14.37 -7.44
C LEU A 110 -8.52 -13.61 -8.21
N TYR A 111 -8.69 -12.29 -8.35
CA TYR A 111 -7.83 -11.37 -9.09
C TYR A 111 -7.43 -10.15 -8.24
N PRO A 112 -6.61 -10.36 -7.20
CA PRO A 112 -6.16 -9.29 -6.31
C PRO A 112 -5.25 -8.29 -7.02
N ILE A 113 -5.36 -7.02 -6.62
CA ILE A 113 -4.59 -5.91 -7.19
C ILE A 113 -3.11 -6.07 -6.80
N LEU A 114 -2.22 -6.03 -7.81
CA LEU A 114 -0.78 -6.15 -7.58
C LEU A 114 -0.20 -4.87 -7.00
N LEU A 115 0.39 -4.93 -5.81
CA LEU A 115 0.98 -3.75 -5.17
C LEU A 115 2.51 -3.83 -5.14
N PRO A 116 3.22 -2.72 -5.45
CA PRO A 116 4.66 -2.65 -5.29
C PRO A 116 5.06 -2.83 -3.82
N SER A 117 6.19 -3.50 -3.60
CA SER A 117 6.80 -3.61 -2.28
C SER A 117 7.53 -2.32 -1.93
N LYS A 118 7.58 -1.98 -0.63
CA LYS A 118 8.31 -0.80 -0.12
C LYS A 118 7.86 0.54 -0.73
N HIS A 119 6.60 0.65 -1.14
CA HIS A 119 6.00 1.90 -1.60
C HIS A 119 5.22 2.58 -0.47
N TYR A 120 5.26 3.91 -0.38
CA TYR A 120 4.63 4.68 0.71
C TYR A 120 3.12 4.39 0.81
N LEU A 121 2.40 4.36 -0.32
CA LEU A 121 0.96 4.03 -0.33
C LEU A 121 0.68 2.63 0.23
N THR A 122 1.53 1.66 -0.10
CA THR A 122 1.40 0.28 0.41
C THR A 122 1.66 0.25 1.92
N GLU A 123 2.61 1.04 2.44
CA GLU A 123 2.82 1.17 3.89
C GLU A 123 1.63 1.82 4.60
N CYS A 124 1.07 2.91 4.04
CA CYS A 124 -0.13 3.55 4.56
C CYS A 124 -1.34 2.61 4.57
N LEU A 125 -1.52 1.82 3.51
CA LEU A 125 -2.58 0.81 3.42
C LEU A 125 -2.43 -0.25 4.52
N ILE A 126 -1.23 -0.83 4.66
CA ILE A 126 -0.95 -1.83 5.71
C ILE A 126 -1.20 -1.24 7.10
N ARG A 127 -0.76 0.00 7.35
CA ARG A 127 -0.98 0.70 8.62
C ARG A 127 -2.46 0.91 8.89
N GLU A 128 -3.22 1.29 7.87
CA GLU A 128 -4.66 1.47 8.00
C GLU A 128 -5.37 0.17 8.37
N TYR A 129 -5.01 -0.94 7.73
CA TYR A 129 -5.52 -2.27 8.08
C TYR A 129 -5.10 -2.67 9.50
N HIS A 130 -3.86 -2.40 9.90
CA HIS A 130 -3.38 -2.66 11.25
C HIS A 130 -4.21 -1.94 12.32
N LEU A 131 -4.55 -0.68 12.10
CA LEU A 131 -5.37 0.10 13.02
C LEU A 131 -6.85 -0.31 12.95
N LYS A 132 -7.40 -0.54 11.75
CA LYS A 132 -8.79 -0.95 11.51
C LYS A 132 -9.14 -2.28 12.18
N TYR A 133 -8.19 -3.22 12.21
CA TYR A 133 -8.35 -4.53 12.84
C TYR A 133 -7.71 -4.59 14.23
N CYS A 134 -7.81 -3.51 15.01
CA CYS A 134 -7.44 -3.46 16.44
C CYS A 134 -6.00 -3.94 16.72
N HIS A 135 -5.02 -3.38 16.01
CA HIS A 135 -3.61 -3.77 16.13
C HIS A 135 -3.32 -5.23 15.75
N ALA A 136 -4.08 -5.78 14.81
CA ALA A 136 -3.91 -7.14 14.30
C ALA A 136 -2.44 -7.48 13.97
N GLY A 137 -2.05 -8.70 14.34
CA GLY A 137 -0.74 -9.26 14.06
C GLY A 137 -0.52 -9.58 12.58
N VAL A 138 0.71 -10.00 12.26
CA VAL A 138 1.17 -10.19 10.88
C VAL A 138 0.32 -11.18 10.09
N GLN A 139 -0.09 -12.30 10.70
CA GLN A 139 -0.84 -13.35 10.02
C GLN A 139 -2.26 -12.89 9.65
N ILE A 140 -2.96 -12.26 10.59
CA ILE A 140 -4.31 -11.72 10.38
C ILE A 140 -4.28 -10.64 9.30
N LEU A 141 -3.31 -9.72 9.37
CA LEU A 141 -3.15 -8.68 8.36
C LEU A 141 -2.83 -9.27 6.98
N ALA A 142 -1.96 -10.26 6.91
CA ALA A 142 -1.66 -10.93 5.65
C ALA A 142 -2.92 -11.56 5.06
N ALA A 143 -3.73 -12.25 5.86
CA ALA A 143 -4.99 -12.83 5.41
C ALA A 143 -5.99 -11.77 4.93
N LYS A 144 -6.19 -10.69 5.70
CA LYS A 144 -7.13 -9.61 5.33
C LYS A 144 -6.70 -8.83 4.09
N LEU A 145 -5.42 -8.50 3.95
CA LEU A 145 -4.89 -7.81 2.78
C LEU A 145 -4.96 -8.69 1.53
N ARG A 146 -4.71 -10.00 1.67
CA ARG A 146 -4.72 -10.97 0.57
C ARG A 146 -6.07 -11.09 -0.13
N LEU A 147 -7.16 -10.71 0.56
CA LEU A 147 -8.51 -10.68 -0.01
C LEU A 147 -8.69 -9.71 -1.17
N GLN A 148 -7.87 -8.67 -1.24
CA GLN A 148 -8.02 -7.59 -2.23
C GLN A 148 -6.69 -7.24 -2.92
N TYR A 149 -5.56 -7.50 -2.27
CA TYR A 149 -4.24 -7.06 -2.74
C TYR A 149 -3.21 -8.19 -2.72
N TRP A 150 -2.37 -8.20 -3.74
CA TRP A 150 -1.16 -9.00 -3.81
C TRP A 150 0.07 -8.10 -3.61
N ILE A 151 0.57 -8.03 -2.38
CA ILE A 151 1.75 -7.21 -2.04
C ILE A 151 3.01 -8.07 -2.18
N PHE A 152 3.98 -7.64 -2.99
CA PHE A 152 5.29 -8.28 -3.03
C PHE A 152 5.95 -8.29 -1.65
N SER A 153 6.49 -9.45 -1.25
CA SER A 153 7.08 -9.63 0.09
C SER A 153 6.16 -9.16 1.23
N SER A 154 4.84 -9.40 1.11
CA SER A 154 3.81 -8.89 2.03
C SER A 154 4.17 -9.04 3.51
N LYS A 155 4.58 -10.24 3.95
CA LYS A 155 4.97 -10.51 5.35
C LYS A 155 6.08 -9.58 5.85
N ARG A 156 7.06 -9.24 5.00
CA ARG A 156 8.16 -8.32 5.36
C ARG A 156 7.64 -6.90 5.56
N ASN A 157 6.82 -6.41 4.62
CA ASN A 157 6.21 -5.07 4.71
C ASN A 157 5.27 -4.96 5.93
N ILE A 158 4.46 -5.98 6.17
CA ILE A 158 3.56 -6.05 7.33
C ILE A 158 4.35 -6.06 8.64
N ARG A 159 5.38 -6.92 8.76
CA ARG A 159 6.26 -6.94 9.95
C ARG A 159 6.88 -5.56 10.21
N SER A 160 7.39 -4.92 9.17
CA SER A 160 7.99 -3.58 9.27
C SER A 160 6.99 -2.53 9.75
N CYS A 161 5.73 -2.60 9.28
CA CYS A 161 4.68 -1.69 9.73
C CYS A 161 4.30 -1.95 11.20
N VAL A 162 4.07 -3.22 11.58
CA VAL A 162 3.71 -3.61 12.96
C VAL A 162 4.83 -3.27 13.93
N SER A 163 6.09 -3.51 13.56
CA SER A 163 7.25 -3.19 14.42
C SER A 163 7.44 -1.69 14.64
N ARG A 164 6.90 -0.83 13.77
CA ARG A 164 6.90 0.63 13.92
C ARG A 164 5.72 1.14 14.76
N CYS A 165 4.76 0.29 15.12
CA CYS A 165 3.61 0.67 15.92
C CYS A 165 3.99 0.84 17.41
N VAL A 166 3.85 2.07 17.94
CA VAL A 166 4.16 2.38 19.34
C VAL A 166 3.30 1.57 20.31
N VAL A 167 2.01 1.37 19.99
CA VAL A 167 1.10 0.59 20.84
C VAL A 167 1.59 -0.86 20.95
N CYS A 168 1.86 -1.52 19.82
CA CYS A 168 2.37 -2.90 19.82
C CYS A 168 3.74 -3.01 20.50
N LYS A 169 4.63 -2.03 20.32
CA LYS A 169 5.91 -1.98 21.03
C LYS A 169 5.73 -1.96 22.55
N ARG A 170 4.77 -1.17 23.06
CA ARG A 170 4.48 -1.11 24.50
C ARG A 170 3.95 -2.45 25.03
N PHE A 171 3.03 -3.10 24.32
CA PHE A 171 2.49 -4.40 24.72
C PHE A 171 3.50 -5.56 24.65
N THR A 172 4.56 -5.42 23.85
CA THR A 172 5.61 -6.45 23.70
C THR A 172 6.88 -6.14 24.49
N ALA A 173 6.94 -4.99 25.18
CA ALA A 173 8.06 -4.64 26.01
C ALA A 173 8.16 -5.61 27.20
N LYS A 174 9.35 -6.15 27.44
CA LYS A 174 9.61 -7.00 28.61
C LYS A 174 9.47 -6.14 29.87
N SER A 175 8.85 -6.69 30.90
CA SER A 175 8.90 -6.11 32.24
C SER A 175 10.34 -6.07 32.73
N VAL A 176 10.67 -5.07 33.55
CA VAL A 176 11.96 -5.03 34.25
C VAL A 176 12.05 -6.24 35.16
N ASP A 177 13.03 -7.09 34.93
CA ASP A 177 13.30 -8.24 35.79
C ASP A 177 14.05 -7.74 37.04
N TYR A 178 13.39 -7.85 38.19
CA TYR A 178 13.96 -7.45 39.47
C TYR A 178 14.70 -8.62 40.18
N SER A 179 14.66 -9.83 39.61
CA SER A 179 15.24 -11.03 40.23
C SER A 179 16.78 -11.02 40.30
N THR A 180 17.44 -10.10 39.59
CA THR A 180 18.90 -9.93 39.64
C THR A 180 19.37 -9.08 40.84
N TYR A 181 18.46 -8.54 41.66
CA TYR A 181 18.82 -7.68 42.80
C TYR A 181 18.67 -8.34 44.18
N THR A 182 18.32 -9.62 44.27
CA THR A 182 18.02 -10.30 45.56
C THR A 182 19.00 -11.40 45.96
N VAL A 183 20.28 -11.26 45.59
CA VAL A 183 21.38 -12.10 46.14
C VAL A 183 22.60 -11.24 46.44
N ALA A 184 22.51 -10.42 47.48
CA ALA A 184 23.66 -9.98 48.25
C ALA A 184 23.17 -9.51 49.64
N SER A 185 23.59 -10.26 50.67
CA SER A 185 23.43 -10.05 52.12
C SER A 185 22.26 -10.78 52.78
#